data_AF-A0A5E5PKA9-F1
#
_entry.id   AF-A0A5E5PKA9-F1
#
_cell.length_a   1.000
_cell.length_b   1.000
_cell.length_c   1.000
_cell.angle_alpha   90.00
_cell.angle_beta   90.00
_cell.angle_gamma   90.00
#
_symmetry.space_group_name_H-M   'P 1'
#
loop_
_entity.id
_entity.type
_entity.pdbx_description
1 polymer ?
#
loop_
_entity_poly.entity_id
_entity_poly.type
_entity_poly.pdbx_seq_one_letter_code
_entity_poly.pdbx_strand_id
1 'polypeptide(L)'
;MNHNANYPPSFLLLQQEGHLISSCLALGLTELRAANVHNKGAFYSSLLNISVGMERLMKAIIIMQHMLNNDLLAPTKNQLKNYGHNIIELYDECVKISISNKVKLPNRRSLNNTNQKLLELLSDFAQTTRYHNLDALSTQQAGKDPLEHWGKIMLLILEQDVTKQQRGKILKTARMVASNIDDMTMTIMQGLNKQPLTTEEALALPGLHDQAVGYAVLHLMNIFSPILDLISELSRLAYGFDVAPFPQMQEFLEWIYDDRQYVLRKRKWP
;
A
#
# COMPACT_ATOMS: atom_id res chain seq x y z
N MET A 1 8.33 42.64 -12.02
CA MET A 1 9.44 41.69 -12.27
C MET A 1 8.80 40.33 -12.51
N ASN A 2 8.75 39.87 -13.76
CA ASN A 2 8.33 38.50 -14.06
C ASN A 2 9.52 37.59 -13.75
N HIS A 3 9.59 37.08 -12.53
CA HIS A 3 10.45 35.94 -12.22
C HIS A 3 9.82 34.70 -12.87
N ASN A 4 10.09 34.48 -14.15
CA ASN A 4 9.99 33.13 -14.70
C ASN A 4 11.09 32.32 -14.00
N ALA A 5 10.73 31.66 -12.90
CA ALA A 5 11.61 30.69 -12.27
C ALA A 5 11.86 29.57 -13.27
N ASN A 6 13.03 29.59 -13.92
CA ASN A 6 13.48 28.52 -14.78
C ASN A 6 13.89 27.35 -13.89
N TYR A 7 12.94 26.50 -13.54
CA TYR A 7 13.22 25.25 -12.85
C TYR A 7 13.94 24.27 -13.78
N PRO A 8 14.86 23.44 -13.24
CA PRO A 8 15.50 22.39 -14.03
C PRO A 8 14.47 21.35 -14.47
N PRO A 9 14.70 20.62 -15.58
CA PRO A 9 13.77 19.58 -16.04
C PRO A 9 13.45 18.52 -14.98
N SER A 10 14.42 18.19 -14.12
CA SER A 10 14.24 17.26 -13.00
C SER A 10 13.12 17.70 -12.04
N PHE A 11 12.95 19.00 -11.84
CA PHE A 11 11.93 19.54 -10.96
C PHE A 11 10.53 19.27 -11.51
N LEU A 12 10.31 19.57 -12.79
CA LEU A 12 9.02 19.36 -13.44
C LEU A 12 8.67 17.87 -13.53
N LEU A 13 9.66 17.01 -13.80
CA LEU A 13 9.46 15.57 -13.87
C LEU A 13 9.13 14.97 -12.50
N LEU A 14 9.85 15.37 -11.45
CA LEU A 14 9.57 14.89 -10.09
C LEU A 14 8.26 15.47 -9.54
N GLN A 15 7.85 16.67 -9.94
CA GLN A 15 6.52 17.19 -9.65
C GLN A 15 5.41 16.31 -10.26
N GLN A 16 5.55 15.90 -11.52
CA GLN A 16 4.60 14.99 -12.16
C GLN A 16 4.57 13.62 -11.45
N GLU A 17 5.73 13.11 -11.05
CA GLU A 17 5.80 11.89 -10.23
C GLU A 17 5.11 12.08 -8.89
N GLY A 18 5.26 13.23 -8.22
CA GLY A 18 4.55 13.56 -6.97
C GLY A 18 3.03 13.44 -7.11
N HIS A 19 2.46 14.03 -8.17
CA HIS A 19 1.03 13.89 -8.46
C HIS A 19 0.60 12.45 -8.72
N LEU A 20 1.40 11.68 -9.46
CA LEU A 20 1.08 10.30 -9.79
C LEU A 20 1.18 9.38 -8.57
N ILE A 21 2.22 9.53 -7.75
CA ILE A 21 2.39 8.81 -6.48
C ILE A 21 1.18 9.07 -5.59
N SER A 22 0.83 10.35 -5.40
CA SER A 22 -0.30 10.76 -4.57
C SER A 22 -1.62 10.13 -5.05
N SER A 23 -1.90 10.25 -6.35
CA SER A 23 -3.12 9.69 -6.96
C SER A 23 -3.19 8.16 -6.81
N CYS A 24 -2.09 7.45 -7.07
CA CYS A 24 -2.03 6.00 -6.93
C CYS A 24 -2.27 5.58 -5.46
N LEU A 25 -1.57 6.18 -4.50
CA LEU A 25 -1.73 5.81 -3.09
C LEU A 25 -3.16 6.11 -2.61
N ALA A 26 -3.72 7.27 -2.95
CA ALA A 26 -5.05 7.67 -2.48
C ALA A 26 -6.17 6.81 -3.09
N LEU A 27 -6.13 6.54 -4.40
CA LEU A 27 -7.05 5.61 -5.05
C LEU A 27 -6.90 4.21 -4.46
N GLY A 28 -5.67 3.74 -4.28
CA GLY A 28 -5.38 2.42 -3.75
C GLY A 28 -5.92 2.19 -2.34
N LEU A 29 -5.79 3.18 -1.45
CA LEU A 29 -6.34 3.14 -0.09
C LEU A 29 -7.87 3.26 -0.08
N THR A 30 -8.44 4.06 -0.97
CA THR A 30 -9.90 4.21 -1.11
C THR A 30 -10.55 2.92 -1.59
N GLU A 31 -9.98 2.30 -2.61
CA GLU A 31 -10.41 0.99 -3.11
C GLU A 31 -10.24 -0.08 -2.03
N LEU A 32 -9.16 -0.03 -1.23
CA LEU A 32 -8.98 -0.96 -0.12
C LEU A 32 -10.14 -0.87 0.87
N ARG A 33 -10.58 0.34 1.24
CA ARG A 33 -11.75 0.54 2.14
C ARG A 33 -13.07 0.07 1.55
N ALA A 34 -13.19 -0.01 0.23
CA ALA A 34 -14.37 -0.53 -0.46
C ALA A 34 -14.30 -2.05 -0.72
N ALA A 35 -13.11 -2.65 -0.60
CA ALA A 35 -12.87 -4.04 -0.93
C ALA A 35 -13.44 -5.01 0.11
N ASN A 36 -14.09 -6.06 -0.37
CA ASN A 36 -14.66 -7.13 0.44
C ASN A 36 -14.84 -8.40 -0.42
N VAL A 37 -15.28 -9.49 0.20
CA VAL A 37 -15.44 -10.79 -0.49
C VAL A 37 -16.37 -10.73 -1.72
N HIS A 38 -17.34 -9.81 -1.74
CA HIS A 38 -18.24 -9.58 -2.88
C HIS A 38 -17.67 -8.61 -3.92
N ASN A 39 -16.69 -7.77 -3.54
CA ASN A 39 -16.03 -6.82 -4.41
C ASN A 39 -14.53 -7.13 -4.54
N LYS A 40 -14.22 -8.26 -5.20
CA LYS A 40 -12.84 -8.69 -5.46
C LYS A 40 -12.10 -7.73 -6.40
N GLY A 41 -12.81 -7.04 -7.28
CA GLY A 41 -12.24 -6.03 -8.18
C GLY A 41 -11.55 -4.89 -7.42
N ALA A 42 -12.16 -4.42 -6.33
CA ALA A 42 -11.55 -3.40 -5.47
C ALA A 42 -10.26 -3.88 -4.78
N PHE A 43 -10.11 -5.18 -4.46
CA PHE A 43 -8.83 -5.71 -3.97
C PHE A 43 -7.74 -5.59 -5.03
N TYR A 44 -8.00 -6.04 -6.26
CA TYR A 44 -7.01 -5.95 -7.34
C TYR A 44 -6.67 -4.50 -7.67
N SER A 45 -7.67 -3.62 -7.73
CA SER A 45 -7.48 -2.19 -7.95
C SER A 45 -6.64 -1.56 -6.84
N SER A 46 -6.92 -1.90 -5.58
CA SER A 46 -6.14 -1.45 -4.43
C SER A 46 -4.69 -1.92 -4.51
N LEU A 47 -4.46 -3.22 -4.68
CA LEU A 47 -3.11 -3.79 -4.73
C LEU A 47 -2.30 -3.22 -5.88
N LEU A 48 -2.90 -3.04 -7.06
CA LEU A 48 -2.24 -2.42 -8.21
C LEU A 48 -1.81 -0.99 -7.90
N ASN A 49 -2.74 -0.16 -7.42
CA ASN A 49 -2.48 1.25 -7.18
C ASN A 49 -1.50 1.47 -6.02
N ILE A 50 -1.64 0.75 -4.91
CA ILE A 50 -0.71 0.86 -3.77
C ILE A 50 0.69 0.39 -4.18
N SER A 51 0.80 -0.75 -4.85
CA SER A 51 2.11 -1.29 -5.27
C SER A 51 2.83 -0.33 -6.21
N VAL A 52 2.13 0.22 -7.21
CA VAL A 52 2.70 1.21 -8.13
C VAL A 52 3.07 2.50 -7.43
N GLY A 53 2.21 3.01 -6.54
CA GLY A 53 2.47 4.22 -5.77
C GLY A 53 3.70 4.08 -4.86
N MET A 54 3.82 2.95 -4.16
CA MET A 54 4.97 2.63 -3.31
C MET A 54 6.27 2.50 -4.11
N GLU A 55 6.22 1.77 -5.24
CA GLU A 55 7.40 1.62 -6.11
C GLU A 55 7.91 2.99 -6.57
N ARG A 56 7.00 3.84 -7.06
CA ARG A 56 7.34 5.19 -7.53
C ARG A 56 7.87 6.09 -6.42
N LEU A 57 7.24 6.05 -5.24
CA LEU A 57 7.69 6.82 -4.07
C LEU A 57 9.13 6.46 -3.68
N MET A 58 9.43 5.18 -3.55
CA MET A 58 10.77 4.73 -3.16
C MET A 58 11.81 5.00 -4.25
N LYS A 59 11.44 4.87 -5.54
CA LYS A 59 12.32 5.26 -6.65
C LYS A 59 12.59 6.75 -6.69
N ALA A 60 11.60 7.59 -6.38
CA ALA A 60 11.81 9.04 -6.27
C ALA A 60 12.83 9.36 -5.17
N ILE A 61 12.73 8.71 -4.00
CA ILE A 61 13.73 8.84 -2.91
C ILE A 61 15.13 8.45 -3.38
N ILE A 62 15.27 7.32 -4.09
CA ILE A 62 16.56 6.86 -4.62
C ILE A 62 17.13 7.87 -5.64
N ILE A 63 16.28 8.42 -6.53
CA ILE A 63 16.67 9.44 -7.51
C ILE A 63 17.15 10.71 -6.79
N MET A 64 16.37 11.21 -5.83
CA MET A 64 16.70 12.42 -5.06
C MET A 64 18.02 12.25 -4.32
N GLN A 65 18.22 11.11 -3.65
CA GLN A 65 19.47 10.81 -2.97
C GLN A 65 20.65 10.76 -3.94
N HIS A 66 20.48 10.15 -5.12
CA HIS A 66 21.52 10.09 -6.12
C HIS A 66 21.90 11.50 -6.60
N MET A 67 20.91 12.34 -6.92
CA MET A 67 21.14 13.73 -7.34
C MET A 67 21.89 14.51 -6.27
N LEU A 68 21.49 14.41 -5.00
CA LEU A 68 22.17 15.09 -3.89
C LEU A 68 23.65 14.69 -3.74
N ASN A 69 24.00 13.45 -4.12
CA ASN A 69 25.36 12.93 -4.01
C ASN A 69 26.22 13.09 -5.28
N ASN A 70 25.65 13.50 -6.40
CA ASN A 70 26.31 13.47 -7.72
C ASN A 70 26.07 14.79 -8.48
N ASP A 71 26.33 15.92 -7.83
CA ASP A 71 26.24 17.25 -8.45
C ASP A 71 24.91 17.52 -9.17
N LEU A 72 23.81 17.04 -8.58
CA LEU A 72 22.43 17.15 -9.08
C LEU A 72 22.16 16.40 -10.39
N LEU A 73 23.06 15.52 -10.83
CA LEU A 73 22.83 14.64 -11.98
C LEU A 73 21.85 13.52 -11.62
N ALA A 74 20.86 13.31 -12.47
CA ALA A 74 19.92 12.20 -12.32
C ALA A 74 20.60 10.85 -12.67
N PRO A 75 20.20 9.74 -12.03
CA PRO A 75 20.73 8.43 -12.35
C PRO A 75 20.38 8.04 -13.79
N THR A 76 21.31 7.33 -14.45
CA THR A 76 21.08 6.78 -15.78
C THR A 76 19.96 5.74 -15.79
N LYS A 77 19.37 5.51 -16.97
CA LYS A 77 18.35 4.46 -17.16
C LYS A 77 18.81 3.08 -16.68
N ASN A 78 20.08 2.75 -16.86
CA ASN A 78 20.64 1.48 -16.41
C ASN A 78 20.78 1.42 -14.89
N GLN A 79 21.24 2.49 -14.24
CA GLN A 79 21.27 2.58 -12.78
C GLN A 79 19.87 2.42 -12.19
N LEU A 80 18.85 3.07 -12.76
CA LEU A 80 17.47 2.94 -12.30
C LEU A 80 16.87 1.55 -12.52
N LYS A 81 17.18 0.92 -13.67
CA LYS A 81 16.71 -0.45 -13.96
C LYS A 81 17.24 -1.48 -12.96
N ASN A 82 18.45 -1.27 -12.43
CA ASN A 82 19.06 -2.20 -11.48
C ASN A 82 18.29 -2.30 -10.15
N TYR A 83 17.48 -1.31 -9.79
CA TYR A 83 16.62 -1.36 -8.61
C TYR A 83 15.32 -2.17 -8.82
N GLY A 84 15.03 -2.59 -10.06
CA GLY A 84 13.91 -3.48 -10.38
C GLY A 84 12.52 -2.92 -10.01
N HIS A 85 11.57 -3.82 -9.76
CA HIS A 85 10.19 -3.54 -9.31
C HIS A 85 9.89 -4.16 -7.94
N ASN A 86 10.93 -4.64 -7.25
CA ASN A 86 10.79 -5.34 -5.99
C ASN A 86 10.59 -4.32 -4.86
N ILE A 87 9.37 -4.22 -4.33
CA ILE A 87 9.03 -3.27 -3.26
C ILE A 87 9.85 -3.54 -2.00
N ILE A 88 10.16 -4.81 -1.68
CA ILE A 88 11.01 -5.15 -0.54
C ILE A 88 12.44 -4.62 -0.73
N GLU A 89 13.04 -4.83 -1.90
CA GLU A 89 14.41 -4.35 -2.17
C GLU A 89 14.45 -2.82 -2.17
N LEU A 90 13.44 -2.16 -2.76
CA LEU A 90 13.32 -0.69 -2.74
C LEU A 90 13.17 -0.16 -1.30
N TYR A 91 12.42 -0.85 -0.44
CA TYR A 91 12.31 -0.50 0.97
C TYR A 91 13.66 -0.64 1.68
N ASP A 92 14.37 -1.75 1.45
CA ASP A 92 15.70 -1.99 2.03
C ASP A 92 16.72 -0.93 1.56
N GLU A 93 16.62 -0.43 0.32
CA GLU A 93 17.40 0.73 -0.15
C GLU A 93 17.00 2.03 0.57
N CYS A 94 15.71 2.29 0.78
CA CYS A 94 15.25 3.44 1.56
C CYS A 94 15.77 3.38 3.01
N VAL A 95 15.83 2.19 3.62
CA VAL A 95 16.48 2.00 4.94
C VAL A 95 17.94 2.44 4.89
N LYS A 96 18.72 2.02 3.88
CA LYS A 96 20.13 2.45 3.74
C LYS A 96 20.26 3.96 3.60
N ILE A 97 19.40 4.57 2.77
CA ILE A 97 19.37 6.02 2.56
C ILE A 97 19.01 6.75 3.87
N SER A 98 18.05 6.23 4.64
CA SER A 98 17.64 6.83 5.92
C SER A 98 18.78 6.90 6.92
N ILE A 99 19.64 5.88 6.98
CA ILE A 99 20.80 5.82 7.88
C ILE A 99 21.78 6.94 7.53
N SER A 100 22.10 7.11 6.24
CA SER A 100 23.01 8.17 5.76
C SER A 100 22.48 9.58 6.04
N ASN A 101 21.16 9.76 6.04
CA ASN A 101 20.50 11.04 6.30
C ASN A 101 20.01 11.21 7.75
N LYS A 102 20.34 10.28 8.65
CA LYS A 102 19.92 10.31 10.06
C LYS A 102 18.40 10.41 10.27
N VAL A 103 17.62 9.86 9.33
CA VAL A 103 16.17 9.74 9.43
C VAL A 103 15.80 8.38 10.00
N LYS A 104 14.82 8.34 10.90
CA LYS A 104 14.35 7.10 11.49
C LYS A 104 13.42 6.36 10.52
N LEU A 105 13.96 5.39 9.80
CA LEU A 105 13.17 4.42 9.03
C LEU A 105 13.44 3.01 9.57
N PRO A 106 12.43 2.30 10.09
CA PRO A 106 12.64 0.99 10.71
C PRO A 106 13.13 -0.03 9.68
N ASN A 107 14.12 -0.85 10.04
CA ASN A 107 14.48 -1.99 9.20
C ASN A 107 13.28 -2.92 9.05
N ARG A 108 13.12 -3.56 7.88
CA ARG A 108 12.02 -4.50 7.61
C ARG A 108 11.85 -5.57 8.69
N ARG A 109 12.94 -6.09 9.26
CA ARG A 109 12.90 -7.09 10.35
C ARG A 109 12.34 -6.56 11.67
N SER A 110 12.36 -5.25 11.86
CA SER A 110 11.81 -4.58 13.05
C SER A 110 10.34 -4.19 12.90
N LEU A 111 9.78 -4.32 11.70
CA LEU A 111 8.35 -4.12 11.48
C LEU A 111 7.54 -5.21 12.20
N ASN A 112 6.32 -4.89 12.61
CA ASN A 112 5.41 -5.92 13.13
C ASN A 112 5.06 -6.94 12.02
N ASN A 113 4.55 -8.11 12.42
CA ASN A 113 4.25 -9.19 11.48
C ASN A 113 3.27 -8.76 10.37
N THR A 114 2.25 -7.98 10.70
CA THR A 114 1.25 -7.48 9.73
C THR A 114 1.87 -6.56 8.69
N ASN A 115 2.71 -5.61 9.10
CA ASN A 115 3.42 -4.71 8.20
C ASN A 115 4.36 -5.47 7.26
N GLN A 116 5.08 -6.48 7.79
CA GLN A 116 5.94 -7.34 6.97
C GLN A 116 5.12 -8.09 5.91
N LYS A 117 3.97 -8.67 6.29
CA LYS A 117 3.10 -9.40 5.37
C LYS A 117 2.47 -8.50 4.31
N LEU A 118 2.10 -7.27 4.67
CA LEU A 118 1.60 -6.28 3.71
C LEU A 118 2.68 -5.91 2.67
N LEU A 119 3.92 -5.67 3.11
CA LEU A 119 5.04 -5.43 2.19
C LEU A 119 5.30 -6.62 1.27
N GLU A 120 5.27 -7.85 1.80
CA GLU A 120 5.40 -9.08 1.01
C GLU A 120 4.29 -9.19 -0.04
N LEU A 121 3.03 -8.98 0.35
CA LEU A 121 1.90 -9.03 -0.57
C LEU A 121 2.04 -8.02 -1.71
N LEU A 122 2.37 -6.76 -1.40
CA LEU A 122 2.53 -5.72 -2.42
C LEU A 122 3.71 -6.01 -3.34
N SER A 123 4.83 -6.52 -2.79
CA SER A 123 6.00 -6.88 -3.56
C SER A 123 5.74 -8.05 -4.52
N ASP A 124 5.16 -9.14 -4.02
CA ASP A 124 4.77 -10.30 -4.82
C ASP A 124 3.80 -9.86 -5.94
N PHE A 125 2.84 -8.99 -5.58
CA PHE A 125 1.87 -8.44 -6.50
C PHE A 125 2.51 -7.65 -7.64
N ALA A 126 3.42 -6.72 -7.33
CA ALA A 126 4.10 -5.91 -8.33
C ALA A 126 4.89 -6.75 -9.34
N GLN A 127 5.53 -7.82 -8.88
CA GLN A 127 6.44 -8.63 -9.71
C GLN A 127 5.75 -9.67 -10.57
N THR A 128 4.89 -10.51 -9.98
CA THR A 128 4.52 -11.78 -10.60
C THR A 128 3.02 -12.04 -10.66
N THR A 129 2.22 -11.42 -9.79
CA THR A 129 0.81 -11.83 -9.63
C THR A 129 -0.20 -10.86 -10.24
N ARG A 130 0.24 -9.80 -10.94
CA ARG A 130 -0.66 -8.86 -11.64
C ARG A 130 -1.57 -9.55 -12.65
N TYR A 131 -1.07 -10.60 -13.29
CA TYR A 131 -1.79 -11.40 -14.28
C TYR A 131 -2.13 -12.80 -13.76
N HIS A 132 -2.09 -13.03 -12.45
CA HIS A 132 -2.27 -14.34 -11.82
C HIS A 132 -3.45 -15.15 -12.41
N ASN A 133 -4.60 -14.53 -12.60
CA ASN A 133 -5.78 -15.23 -13.14
C ASN A 133 -5.61 -15.60 -14.62
N LEU A 134 -4.93 -14.78 -15.42
CA LEU A 134 -4.63 -15.09 -16.82
C LEU A 134 -3.55 -16.17 -16.92
N ASP A 135 -2.54 -16.11 -16.06
CA ASP A 135 -1.45 -17.09 -16.00
C ASP A 135 -1.95 -18.47 -15.53
N ALA A 136 -2.87 -18.47 -14.55
CA ALA A 136 -3.52 -19.69 -14.09
C ALA A 136 -4.36 -20.37 -15.18
N LEU A 137 -4.90 -19.60 -16.14
CA LEU A 137 -5.62 -20.14 -17.30
C LEU A 137 -4.67 -20.66 -18.39
N SER A 138 -3.41 -20.20 -18.45
CA SER A 138 -2.44 -20.50 -19.51
C SER A 138 -1.45 -21.62 -19.18
N THR A 139 -1.68 -22.41 -18.12
CA THR A 139 -0.89 -23.58 -17.67
C THR A 139 0.52 -23.31 -17.13
N GLN A 140 0.91 -22.06 -16.91
CA GLN A 140 2.10 -21.75 -16.11
C GLN A 140 1.83 -21.95 -14.61
N GLN A 141 2.89 -22.21 -13.84
CA GLN A 141 2.85 -22.13 -12.38
C GLN A 141 2.49 -20.69 -12.00
N ALA A 142 1.19 -20.43 -11.82
CA ALA A 142 0.71 -19.17 -11.30
C ALA A 142 1.40 -18.93 -9.95
N GLY A 143 1.89 -17.70 -9.72
CA GLY A 143 2.42 -17.28 -8.42
C GLY A 143 1.37 -17.45 -7.31
N LYS A 144 1.71 -17.08 -6.08
CA LYS A 144 0.73 -17.17 -4.97
C LYS A 144 -0.50 -16.30 -5.30
N ASP A 145 -1.69 -16.83 -5.07
CA ASP A 145 -2.94 -16.09 -5.28
C ASP A 145 -2.98 -14.86 -4.33
N PRO A 146 -3.05 -13.64 -4.88
CA PRO A 146 -3.01 -12.44 -4.05
C PRO A 146 -4.23 -12.30 -3.13
N LEU A 147 -5.39 -12.84 -3.51
CA LEU A 147 -6.58 -12.82 -2.66
C LEU A 147 -6.45 -13.81 -1.51
N GLU A 148 -5.86 -14.98 -1.74
CA GLU A 148 -5.59 -15.94 -0.66
C GLU A 148 -4.56 -15.38 0.33
N HIS A 149 -3.49 -14.74 -0.17
CA HIS A 149 -2.51 -14.08 0.67
C HIS A 149 -3.14 -12.94 1.48
N TRP A 150 -3.96 -12.09 0.84
CA TRP A 150 -4.73 -11.07 1.54
C TRP A 150 -5.65 -11.67 2.62
N GLY A 151 -6.32 -12.78 2.35
CA GLY A 151 -7.16 -13.49 3.33
C GLY A 151 -6.38 -13.88 4.60
N LYS A 152 -5.12 -14.32 4.47
CA LYS A 152 -4.25 -14.63 5.61
C LYS A 152 -3.90 -13.38 6.43
N ILE A 153 -3.64 -12.25 5.77
CA ILE A 153 -3.39 -10.96 6.43
C ILE A 153 -4.64 -10.49 7.17
N MET A 154 -5.82 -10.64 6.55
CA MET A 154 -7.08 -10.28 7.18
C MET A 154 -7.31 -11.06 8.49
N LEU A 155 -7.07 -12.38 8.48
CA LEU A 155 -7.17 -13.20 9.69
C LEU A 155 -6.20 -12.72 10.78
N LEU A 156 -4.95 -12.44 10.40
CA LEU A 156 -3.94 -11.92 11.31
C LEU A 156 -4.39 -10.60 11.99
N ILE A 157 -4.92 -9.67 11.20
CA ILE A 157 -5.44 -8.38 11.70
C ILE A 157 -6.65 -8.59 12.61
N LEU A 158 -7.60 -9.44 12.20
CA LEU A 158 -8.77 -9.75 13.02
C LEU A 158 -8.37 -10.31 14.39
N GLU A 159 -7.33 -11.14 14.43
CA GLU A 159 -6.81 -11.71 15.67
C GLU A 159 -6.13 -10.69 16.57
N GLN A 160 -5.29 -9.83 15.99
CA GLN A 160 -4.40 -8.91 16.73
C GLN A 160 -5.06 -7.57 17.07
N ASP A 161 -5.78 -6.98 16.12
CA ASP A 161 -6.22 -5.58 16.21
C ASP A 161 -7.72 -5.44 16.55
N VAL A 162 -8.53 -6.44 16.20
CA VAL A 162 -9.98 -6.40 16.40
C VAL A 162 -10.38 -7.10 17.70
N THR A 163 -11.06 -6.36 18.57
CA THR A 163 -11.48 -6.88 19.87
C THR A 163 -12.42 -8.08 19.71
N LYS A 164 -12.38 -9.02 20.68
CA LYS A 164 -13.27 -10.18 20.71
C LYS A 164 -14.75 -9.75 20.73
N GLN A 165 -15.07 -8.63 21.37
CA GLN A 165 -16.43 -8.08 21.42
C GLN A 165 -16.91 -7.62 20.03
N GLN A 166 -16.08 -6.87 19.29
CA GLN A 166 -16.41 -6.41 17.94
C GLN A 166 -16.63 -7.60 16.99
N ARG A 167 -15.72 -8.59 16.99
CA ARG A 167 -15.86 -9.82 16.21
C ARG A 167 -17.09 -10.62 16.61
N GLY A 168 -17.30 -10.82 17.91
CA GLY A 168 -18.41 -11.59 18.45
C GLY A 168 -19.77 -11.00 18.08
N LYS A 169 -19.89 -9.66 18.02
CA LYS A 169 -21.12 -8.99 17.57
C LYS A 169 -21.44 -9.34 16.12
N ILE A 170 -20.45 -9.30 15.22
CA ILE A 170 -20.63 -9.61 13.79
C ILE A 170 -21.05 -11.07 13.62
N LEU A 171 -20.30 -11.99 14.25
CA LEU A 171 -20.56 -13.43 14.18
C LEU A 171 -21.93 -13.81 14.76
N LYS A 172 -22.31 -13.21 15.90
CA LYS A 172 -23.62 -13.47 16.52
C LYS A 172 -24.78 -13.05 15.62
N THR A 173 -24.67 -11.87 14.99
CA THR A 173 -25.69 -11.40 14.04
C THR A 173 -25.77 -12.31 12.82
N ALA A 174 -24.63 -12.67 12.22
CA ALA A 174 -24.59 -13.55 11.06
C ALA A 174 -25.21 -14.93 11.36
N ARG A 175 -24.85 -15.53 12.50
CA ARG A 175 -25.41 -16.81 12.95
C ARG A 175 -26.92 -16.75 13.16
N MET A 176 -27.41 -15.70 13.83
CA MET A 176 -28.84 -15.53 14.06
C MET A 176 -29.60 -15.48 12.74
N VAL A 177 -29.13 -14.69 11.76
CA VAL A 177 -29.78 -14.60 10.46
C VAL A 177 -29.71 -15.94 9.73
N ALA A 178 -28.52 -16.54 9.65
CA ALA A 178 -28.31 -17.83 9.00
C ALA A 178 -29.27 -18.90 9.57
N SER A 179 -29.36 -19.05 10.89
CA SER A 179 -30.22 -20.07 11.52
C SER A 179 -31.71 -19.93 11.21
N ASN A 180 -32.17 -18.75 10.75
CA ASN A 180 -33.57 -18.51 10.37
C ASN A 180 -33.84 -18.75 8.89
N ILE A 181 -32.82 -18.87 8.05
CA ILE A 181 -32.97 -18.93 6.59
C ILE A 181 -32.25 -20.12 5.94
N ASP A 182 -31.40 -20.84 6.67
CA ASP A 182 -30.51 -21.87 6.11
C ASP A 182 -31.28 -23.06 5.50
N ASP A 183 -32.48 -23.35 6.00
CA ASP A 183 -33.37 -24.41 5.51
C ASP A 183 -34.13 -24.03 4.24
N MET A 184 -34.21 -22.74 3.91
CA MET A 184 -34.96 -22.20 2.77
C MET A 184 -34.10 -21.44 1.77
N THR A 185 -32.77 -21.42 1.95
CA THR A 185 -31.83 -20.72 1.07
C THR A 185 -30.66 -21.61 0.67
N MET A 186 -29.99 -21.25 -0.42
CA MET A 186 -28.74 -21.87 -0.84
C MET A 186 -27.70 -20.77 -1.08
N THR A 187 -26.55 -20.89 -0.44
CA THR A 187 -25.44 -19.95 -0.60
C THR A 187 -24.51 -20.42 -1.74
N ILE A 188 -24.54 -19.71 -2.88
CA ILE A 188 -23.61 -19.92 -3.99
C ILE A 188 -22.55 -18.81 -3.93
N MET A 189 -21.58 -18.98 -3.05
CA MET A 189 -20.50 -18.01 -2.87
C MET A 189 -19.17 -18.68 -2.58
N GLN A 190 -18.09 -18.02 -2.99
CA GLN A 190 -16.73 -18.46 -2.74
C GLN A 190 -15.94 -17.39 -2.00
N GLY A 191 -15.18 -17.83 -1.00
CA GLY A 191 -14.24 -17.00 -0.27
C GLY A 191 -13.08 -16.50 -1.13
N LEU A 192 -12.16 -15.80 -0.49
CA LEU A 192 -10.93 -15.34 -1.13
C LEU A 192 -9.98 -16.48 -1.52
N ASN A 193 -10.07 -17.60 -0.80
CA ASN A 193 -9.35 -18.85 -1.07
C ASN A 193 -10.08 -19.76 -2.09
N LYS A 194 -11.10 -19.26 -2.77
CA LYS A 194 -11.95 -19.99 -3.74
C LYS A 194 -12.78 -21.14 -3.16
N GLN A 195 -12.74 -21.36 -1.84
CA GLN A 195 -13.56 -22.38 -1.20
C GLN A 195 -15.01 -21.90 -1.07
N PRO A 196 -15.99 -22.81 -1.17
CA PRO A 196 -17.39 -22.48 -0.90
C PRO A 196 -17.57 -21.92 0.51
N LEU A 197 -18.50 -20.97 0.65
CA LEU A 197 -18.88 -20.40 1.93
C LEU A 197 -20.21 -20.97 2.40
N THR A 198 -20.32 -21.18 3.71
CA THR A 198 -21.62 -21.37 4.38
C THR A 198 -22.42 -20.05 4.40
N THR A 199 -23.72 -20.14 4.64
CA THR A 199 -24.59 -18.97 4.79
C THR A 199 -24.14 -18.07 5.95
N GLU A 200 -23.74 -18.66 7.10
CA GLU A 200 -23.18 -17.90 8.24
C GLU A 200 -21.92 -17.14 7.83
N GLU A 201 -20.98 -17.77 7.13
CA GLU A 201 -19.74 -17.12 6.68
C GLU A 201 -20.02 -16.01 5.68
N ALA A 202 -20.89 -16.24 4.69
CA ALA A 202 -21.27 -15.25 3.70
C ALA A 202 -21.87 -13.98 4.34
N LEU A 203 -22.65 -14.15 5.41
CA LEU A 203 -23.23 -13.04 6.17
C LEU A 203 -22.22 -12.35 7.10
N ALA A 204 -21.25 -13.08 7.65
CA ALA A 204 -20.27 -12.54 8.59
C ALA A 204 -19.13 -11.78 7.89
N LEU A 205 -18.64 -12.29 6.76
CA LEU A 205 -17.43 -11.82 6.10
C LEU A 205 -17.45 -10.33 5.77
N PRO A 206 -18.52 -9.71 5.23
CA PRO A 206 -18.53 -8.28 4.94
C PRO A 206 -18.19 -7.42 6.16
N GLY A 207 -18.78 -7.74 7.32
CA GLY A 207 -18.51 -7.03 8.56
C GLY A 207 -17.09 -7.27 9.08
N LEU A 208 -16.57 -8.49 8.98
CA LEU A 208 -15.20 -8.82 9.38
C LEU A 208 -14.17 -8.12 8.49
N HIS A 209 -14.41 -8.12 7.18
CA HIS A 209 -13.63 -7.38 6.21
C HIS A 209 -13.59 -5.89 6.52
N ASP A 210 -14.75 -5.28 6.79
CA ASP A 210 -14.85 -3.86 7.09
C ASP A 210 -13.94 -3.42 8.26
N GLN A 211 -13.92 -4.25 9.32
CA GLN A 211 -13.05 -4.06 10.49
C GLN A 211 -11.57 -4.24 10.12
N ALA A 212 -11.23 -5.38 9.51
CA ALA A 212 -9.84 -5.73 9.21
C ALA A 212 -9.20 -4.72 8.25
N VAL A 213 -9.92 -4.31 7.22
CA VAL A 213 -9.45 -3.35 6.23
C VAL A 213 -9.10 -1.99 6.86
N GLY A 214 -9.86 -1.53 7.87
CA GLY A 214 -9.55 -0.27 8.55
C GLY A 214 -8.19 -0.32 9.24
N TYR A 215 -7.91 -1.43 9.91
CA TYR A 215 -6.60 -1.69 10.51
C TYR A 215 -5.51 -1.95 9.47
N ALA A 216 -5.80 -2.59 8.35
CA ALA A 216 -4.84 -2.77 7.27
C ALA A 216 -4.36 -1.42 6.71
N VAL A 217 -5.27 -0.48 6.50
CA VAL A 217 -4.93 0.90 6.11
C VAL A 217 -4.06 1.55 7.19
N LEU A 218 -4.37 1.39 8.48
CA LEU A 218 -3.52 1.90 9.54
C LEU A 218 -2.10 1.31 9.49
N HIS A 219 -1.97 0.01 9.26
CA HIS A 219 -0.67 -0.64 9.09
C HIS A 219 0.08 -0.12 7.85
N LEU A 220 -0.62 0.18 6.75
CA LEU A 220 -0.03 0.85 5.58
C LEU A 220 0.43 2.28 5.91
N MET A 221 -0.36 3.05 6.67
CA MET A 221 0.07 4.38 7.13
C MET A 221 1.32 4.30 7.99
N ASN A 222 1.43 3.28 8.85
CA ASN A 222 2.63 3.03 9.66
C ASN A 222 3.86 2.67 8.81
N ILE A 223 3.66 2.11 7.61
CA ILE A 223 4.75 1.85 6.65
C ILE A 223 5.10 3.16 5.91
N PHE A 224 4.10 3.95 5.50
CA PHE A 224 4.30 5.17 4.74
C PHE A 224 4.94 6.28 5.55
N SER A 225 4.46 6.55 6.77
CA SER A 225 4.91 7.66 7.61
C SER A 225 6.45 7.81 7.70
N PRO A 226 7.25 6.78 8.04
CA PRO A 226 8.71 6.92 8.07
C PRO A 226 9.37 7.09 6.68
N ILE A 227 8.69 6.67 5.61
CA ILE A 227 9.13 6.94 4.23
C ILE A 227 8.86 8.42 3.87
N LEU A 228 7.75 8.99 4.34
CA LEU A 228 7.47 10.42 4.18
C LEU A 228 8.47 11.29 4.95
N ASP A 229 8.87 10.89 6.15
CA ASP A 229 9.92 11.60 6.89
C ASP A 229 11.23 11.62 6.09
N LEU A 230 11.55 10.52 5.40
CA LEU A 230 12.75 10.43 4.56
C LEU A 230 12.66 11.34 3.34
N ILE A 231 11.55 11.31 2.58
CA ILE A 231 11.42 12.16 1.40
C ILE A 231 11.34 13.64 1.76
N SER A 232 10.77 13.97 2.91
CA SER A 232 10.76 15.32 3.48
C SER A 232 12.17 15.81 3.77
N GLU A 233 13.01 14.98 4.42
CA GLU A 233 14.40 15.34 4.69
C GLU A 233 15.21 15.54 3.39
N LEU A 234 15.07 14.65 2.40
CA LEU A 234 15.76 14.84 1.12
C LEU A 234 15.29 16.09 0.37
N SER A 235 13.99 16.39 0.43
CA SER A 235 13.41 17.63 -0.11
C SER A 235 13.93 18.87 0.60
N ARG A 236 14.14 18.80 1.92
CA ARG A 236 14.71 19.89 2.71
C ARG A 236 16.17 20.15 2.34
N LEU A 237 16.97 19.11 2.11
CA LEU A 237 18.37 19.25 1.67
C LEU A 237 18.49 19.98 0.33
N ALA A 238 17.48 19.89 -0.53
CA ALA A 238 17.45 20.59 -1.81
C ALA A 238 17.41 22.13 -1.70
N TYR A 239 16.97 22.68 -0.55
CA TYR A 239 17.03 24.13 -0.29
C TYR A 239 18.46 24.66 -0.09
N GLY A 240 19.44 23.77 0.09
CA GLY A 240 20.85 24.17 0.17
C GLY A 240 21.45 24.63 -1.18
N PHE A 241 20.70 24.51 -2.28
CA PHE A 241 21.14 24.87 -3.62
C PHE A 241 20.45 26.16 -4.12
N ASP A 242 21.15 26.92 -4.97
CA ASP A 242 20.64 28.18 -5.53
C ASP A 242 19.33 28.00 -6.32
N VAL A 243 19.20 26.86 -7.00
CA VAL A 243 17.98 26.45 -7.71
C VAL A 243 17.61 25.05 -7.25
N ALA A 244 16.38 24.90 -6.76
CA ALA A 244 15.90 23.60 -6.28
C ALA A 244 15.89 22.57 -7.43
N PRO A 245 16.61 21.44 -7.31
CA PRO A 245 16.61 20.38 -8.32
C PRO A 245 15.27 19.64 -8.42
N PHE A 246 14.46 19.67 -7.36
CA PHE A 246 13.17 19.00 -7.25
C PHE A 246 12.25 19.71 -6.24
N PRO A 247 10.91 19.53 -6.35
CA PRO A 247 9.96 20.16 -5.44
C PRO A 247 10.02 19.57 -4.03
N GLN A 248 9.29 20.18 -3.10
CA GLN A 248 9.00 19.60 -1.80
C GLN A 248 8.07 18.39 -1.97
N MET A 249 8.66 17.22 -2.19
CA MET A 249 7.92 16.02 -2.58
C MET A 249 6.93 15.54 -1.51
N GLN A 250 7.17 15.88 -0.24
CA GLN A 250 6.26 15.59 0.86
C GLN A 250 4.92 16.34 0.75
N GLU A 251 4.87 17.50 0.08
CA GLU A 251 3.65 18.31 -0.05
C GLU A 251 2.55 17.58 -0.83
N PHE A 252 2.94 16.71 -1.78
CA PHE A 252 1.97 15.88 -2.52
C PHE A 252 1.31 14.80 -1.65
N LEU A 253 1.84 14.55 -0.45
CA LEU A 253 1.47 13.44 0.42
C LEU A 253 1.03 13.90 1.82
N GLU A 254 0.76 15.19 2.02
CA GLU A 254 0.32 15.76 3.31
C GLU A 254 -0.94 15.12 3.88
N TRP A 255 -1.72 14.42 3.04
CA TRP A 255 -2.93 13.72 3.47
C TRP A 255 -2.65 12.38 4.17
N ILE A 256 -1.40 11.90 4.14
CA ILE A 256 -0.96 10.71 4.87
C ILE A 256 -0.71 11.10 6.32
N TYR A 257 -1.64 10.67 7.19
CA TYR A 257 -1.59 10.91 8.63
C TYR A 257 -1.56 9.57 9.36
N ASP A 258 -0.79 9.48 10.44
CA ASP A 258 -0.70 8.30 11.31
C ASP A 258 -1.73 8.30 12.46
N ASP A 259 -2.64 9.28 12.50
CA ASP A 259 -3.66 9.35 13.54
C ASP A 259 -4.62 8.15 13.46
N ARG A 260 -4.53 7.29 14.47
CA ARG A 260 -5.29 6.04 14.54
C ARG A 260 -6.79 6.26 14.42
N GLN A 261 -7.36 7.24 15.11
CA GLN A 261 -8.82 7.41 15.12
C GLN A 261 -9.33 7.90 13.77
N TYR A 262 -8.62 8.84 13.16
CA TYR A 262 -8.90 9.37 11.84
C TYR A 262 -8.81 8.28 10.78
N VAL A 263 -7.70 7.53 10.74
CA VAL A 263 -7.46 6.49 9.73
C VAL A 263 -8.52 5.39 9.78
N LEU A 264 -8.89 4.92 10.98
CA LEU A 264 -9.89 3.86 11.13
C LEU A 264 -11.28 4.29 10.64
N ARG A 265 -11.64 5.57 10.79
CA ARG A 265 -12.93 6.12 10.36
C ARG A 265 -12.96 6.50 8.87
N LYS A 266 -11.81 6.86 8.30
CA LYS A 266 -11.71 7.32 6.92
C LYS A 266 -12.06 6.20 5.93
N ARG A 267 -12.83 6.59 4.90
CA ARG A 267 -13.32 5.70 3.84
C ARG A 267 -12.78 6.07 2.46
N LYS A 268 -12.42 7.35 2.27
CA LYS A 268 -11.89 7.89 1.02
C LYS A 268 -10.71 8.79 1.31
N TRP A 269 -9.68 8.66 0.49
CA TRP A 269 -8.51 9.53 0.44
C TRP A 269 -8.64 10.49 -0.75
N PRO A 270 -7.90 11.61 -0.73
CA PRO A 270 -8.02 12.68 -1.72
C PRO A 270 -7.90 12.23 -3.18
#